data_AF-A0A1F7SXY9-F1
#
_entry.id   AF-A0A1F7SXY9-F1
#
_cell.length_a   1.000
_cell.length_b   1.000
_cell.length_c   1.000
_cell.angle_alpha   90.00
_cell.angle_beta   90.00
_cell.angle_gamma   90.00
#
_symmetry.space_group_name_H-M   'P 1'
#
loop_
_entity.id
_entity.type
_entity.pdbx_description
1 polymer ?
#
loop_
_entity_poly.entity_id
_entity_poly.type
_entity_poly.pdbx_seq_one_letter_code
_entity_poly.pdbx_strand_id
1 'polypeptide(L)'
;MSQAAAAHAAEPAETPLTPESWGKLGMWVFLAGDAMSFGTLLAGYAIMRGTSKNWPVPAGVLGIGLTAFMTFLLICSSVTMVKGLDAIKRGDQKSLVKFLGLTVLGGVLFLGMQAYEWTHLIHEGLGLTQNKWGAAQFGTTFFLITGFHGMHVTGGVIYLSIIAWQGSKGAYSAHSHNAVEIAGLYWHFVDLVWILVFTFVYLL
;
A
#
# COMPACT_ATOMS: atom_id res chain seq x y z
N MET A 1 8.93 -50.76 3.62
CA MET A 1 9.57 -49.50 3.19
C MET A 1 8.71 -48.35 3.66
N SER A 2 9.36 -47.35 4.26
CA SER A 2 8.82 -46.33 5.15
C SER A 2 7.74 -45.42 4.54
N GLN A 3 6.74 -45.08 5.36
CA GLN A 3 5.87 -43.91 5.24
C GLN A 3 6.70 -42.62 5.13
N ALA A 4 6.17 -41.63 4.39
CA ALA A 4 5.64 -40.39 4.96
C ALA A 4 5.16 -39.47 3.81
N ALA A 5 3.86 -39.49 3.54
CA ALA A 5 3.21 -38.41 2.83
C ALA A 5 3.22 -37.19 3.77
N ALA A 6 3.81 -36.08 3.31
CA ALA A 6 3.80 -34.83 4.04
C ALA A 6 2.34 -34.40 4.26
N ALA A 7 1.91 -34.43 5.52
CA ALA A 7 0.67 -33.80 5.92
C ALA A 7 0.84 -32.29 5.67
N HIS A 8 0.15 -31.79 4.66
CA HIS A 8 -0.07 -30.36 4.48
C HIS A 8 -0.80 -29.90 5.74
N ALA A 9 -0.12 -29.17 6.62
CA ALA A 9 -0.74 -28.57 7.79
C ALA A 9 -1.77 -27.57 7.26
N ALA A 10 -3.03 -28.00 7.20
CA ALA A 10 -4.15 -27.10 6.95
C ALA A 10 -4.08 -26.01 8.01
N GLU A 11 -4.01 -24.75 7.58
CA GLU A 11 -4.21 -23.63 8.48
C GLU A 11 -5.50 -23.87 9.28
N PRO A 12 -5.51 -23.62 10.60
CA PRO A 12 -6.72 -23.77 11.38
C PRO A 12 -7.80 -22.88 10.75
N ALA A 13 -8.83 -23.51 10.21
CA ALA A 13 -9.98 -22.81 9.62
C ALA A 13 -10.53 -21.85 10.67
N GLU A 14 -10.54 -20.54 10.36
CA GLU A 14 -11.18 -19.55 11.23
C GLU A 14 -12.63 -20.00 11.49
N THR A 15 -13.00 -20.09 12.76
CA THR A 15 -14.34 -20.51 13.21
C THR A 15 -15.43 -19.64 12.57
N PRO A 16 -16.62 -20.19 12.25
CA PRO A 16 -17.64 -19.48 11.47
C PRO A 16 -18.11 -18.19 12.18
N LEU A 17 -18.11 -17.09 11.43
CA LEU A 17 -18.82 -15.81 11.67
C LEU A 17 -19.12 -15.46 13.14
N THR A 18 -18.09 -15.31 13.98
CA THR A 18 -18.21 -14.74 15.33
C THR A 18 -18.25 -13.19 15.28
N PRO A 19 -18.77 -12.48 16.31
CA PRO A 19 -18.72 -11.01 16.41
C PRO A 19 -17.35 -10.38 16.08
N GLU A 20 -16.28 -11.12 16.36
CA GLU A 20 -14.88 -10.74 16.19
C GLU A 20 -14.42 -10.78 14.72
N SER A 21 -15.09 -11.59 13.90
CA SER A 21 -14.77 -11.82 12.48
C SER A 21 -15.41 -10.80 11.52
N TRP A 22 -16.46 -10.07 11.95
CA TRP A 22 -17.14 -9.09 11.10
C TRP A 22 -16.25 -7.93 10.68
N GLY A 23 -15.32 -7.51 11.55
CA GLY A 23 -14.34 -6.47 11.22
C GLY A 23 -13.40 -6.90 10.09
N LYS A 24 -12.92 -8.15 10.13
CA LYS A 24 -12.08 -8.71 9.05
C LYS A 24 -12.88 -8.88 7.76
N LEU A 25 -14.10 -9.41 7.83
CA LEU A 25 -14.97 -9.56 6.67
C LEU A 25 -15.27 -8.21 6.01
N GLY A 26 -15.63 -7.20 6.82
CA GLY A 26 -15.86 -5.84 6.34
C GLY A 26 -14.64 -5.24 5.67
N MET A 27 -13.44 -5.46 6.24
CA MET A 27 -12.19 -5.06 5.61
C MET A 27 -11.97 -5.77 4.27
N TRP A 28 -12.13 -7.09 4.19
CA TRP A 28 -11.96 -7.82 2.92
C TRP A 28 -12.93 -7.35 1.82
N VAL A 29 -14.19 -7.07 2.17
CA VAL A 29 -15.17 -6.52 1.21
C VAL A 29 -14.74 -5.12 0.76
N PHE A 30 -14.28 -4.27 1.67
CA PHE A 30 -13.73 -2.96 1.35
C PHE A 30 -12.50 -3.06 0.42
N LEU A 31 -11.54 -3.93 0.75
CA LEU A 31 -10.34 -4.16 -0.07
C LEU A 31 -10.67 -4.70 -1.46
N ALA A 32 -11.68 -5.56 -1.59
CA ALA A 32 -12.14 -6.02 -2.88
C ALA A 32 -12.72 -4.86 -3.73
N GLY A 33 -13.50 -3.96 -3.12
CA GLY A 33 -13.99 -2.76 -3.78
C GLY A 33 -12.88 -1.81 -4.22
N ASP A 34 -11.89 -1.58 -3.38
CA ASP A 34 -10.71 -0.78 -3.71
C ASP A 34 -9.88 -1.43 -4.83
N ALA A 35 -9.71 -2.76 -4.80
CA ALA A 35 -9.00 -3.49 -5.84
C ALA A 35 -9.67 -3.30 -7.21
N MET A 36 -11.00 -3.33 -7.27
CA MET A 36 -11.74 -3.04 -8.50
C MET A 36 -11.57 -1.59 -8.96
N SER A 37 -11.53 -0.64 -8.02
CA SER A 37 -11.32 0.78 -8.32
C SER A 37 -9.93 1.03 -8.93
N PHE A 38 -8.87 0.50 -8.32
CA PHE A 38 -7.51 0.56 -8.88
C PHE A 38 -7.39 -0.22 -10.19
N GLY A 39 -8.01 -1.39 -10.29
CA GLY A 39 -8.04 -2.18 -11.52
C GLY A 39 -8.65 -1.41 -12.69
N THR A 40 -9.73 -0.66 -12.45
CA THR A 40 -10.37 0.19 -13.45
C THR A 40 -9.47 1.35 -13.87
N LEU A 41 -8.81 2.02 -12.91
CA LEU A 41 -7.87 3.10 -13.22
C LEU A 41 -6.66 2.61 -14.04
N LEU A 42 -6.08 1.47 -13.68
CA LEU A 42 -4.94 0.87 -14.40
C LEU A 42 -5.35 0.37 -15.79
N ALA A 43 -6.53 -0.24 -15.93
CA ALA A 43 -7.05 -0.63 -17.24
C ALA A 43 -7.28 0.59 -18.14
N GLY A 44 -7.84 1.68 -17.59
CA GLY A 44 -7.98 2.96 -18.28
C GLY A 44 -6.65 3.51 -18.77
N TYR A 45 -5.63 3.53 -17.90
CA TYR A 45 -4.27 3.92 -18.28
C TYR A 45 -3.71 3.04 -19.42
N ALA A 46 -3.86 1.72 -19.34
CA ALA A 46 -3.36 0.79 -20.35
C ALA A 46 -4.03 1.03 -21.72
N ILE A 47 -5.34 1.29 -21.75
CA ILE A 47 -6.08 1.60 -22.98
C ILE A 47 -5.61 2.93 -23.58
N MET A 48 -5.50 3.99 -22.75
CA MET A 48 -5.06 5.30 -23.21
C MET A 48 -3.63 5.26 -23.75
N ARG A 49 -2.76 4.49 -23.10
CA ARG A 49 -1.41 4.22 -23.58
C ARG A 49 -1.41 3.47 -24.90
N GLY A 50 -2.16 2.38 -25.02
CA GLY A 50 -2.18 1.53 -26.21
C GLY A 50 -2.81 2.19 -27.45
N THR A 51 -3.66 3.18 -27.25
CA THR A 51 -4.34 3.93 -28.33
C THR A 51 -3.63 5.23 -28.70
N SER A 52 -2.71 5.71 -27.87
CA SER A 52 -1.97 6.95 -28.13
C SER A 52 -0.79 6.73 -29.06
N LYS A 53 -0.64 7.62 -30.06
CA LYS A 53 0.48 7.59 -31.00
C LYS A 53 1.76 8.24 -30.46
N ASN A 54 1.64 9.07 -29.42
CA ASN A 54 2.71 9.90 -28.86
C ASN A 54 2.81 9.77 -27.33
N TRP A 55 2.66 8.54 -26.82
CA TRP A 55 2.85 8.26 -25.40
C TRP A 55 4.33 8.43 -25.03
N PRO A 56 4.67 9.17 -23.95
CA PRO A 56 6.06 9.35 -23.53
C PRO A 56 6.66 8.03 -23.02
N VAL A 57 7.98 7.89 -23.13
CA VAL A 57 8.73 6.80 -22.50
C VAL A 57 8.92 7.14 -21.02
N PRO A 58 8.34 6.39 -20.06
CA PRO A 58 8.36 6.74 -18.65
C PRO A 58 9.77 6.99 -18.09
N ALA A 59 10.76 6.20 -18.51
CA ALA A 59 12.16 6.34 -18.08
C ALA A 59 12.82 7.67 -18.45
N GLY A 60 12.30 8.39 -19.45
CA GLY A 60 12.79 9.71 -19.86
C GLY A 60 12.06 10.88 -19.20
N VAL A 61 11.01 10.61 -18.41
CA VAL A 61 10.14 11.62 -17.80
C VAL A 61 10.11 11.50 -16.28
N LEU A 62 10.01 10.27 -15.77
CA LEU A 62 9.81 9.96 -14.35
C LEU A 62 11.12 9.58 -13.65
N GLY A 63 11.19 9.87 -12.36
CA GLY A 63 12.37 9.62 -11.54
C GLY A 63 12.48 8.17 -11.05
N ILE A 64 12.68 7.20 -11.96
CA ILE A 64 12.66 5.75 -11.62
C ILE A 64 13.52 5.42 -10.40
N GLY A 65 14.71 6.00 -10.26
CA GLY A 65 15.58 5.74 -9.11
C GLY A 65 14.98 6.19 -7.78
N LEU A 66 14.36 7.36 -7.75
CA LEU A 66 13.64 7.86 -6.57
C LEU A 66 12.44 6.96 -6.27
N THR A 67 11.60 6.67 -7.27
CA THR A 67 10.40 5.85 -7.09
C THR A 67 10.74 4.41 -6.69
N ALA A 68 11.83 3.82 -7.21
CA ALA A 68 12.31 2.51 -6.79
C ALA A 68 12.71 2.50 -5.31
N PHE A 69 13.36 3.57 -4.84
CA PHE A 69 13.65 3.74 -3.42
C PHE A 69 12.37 3.92 -2.59
N MET A 70 11.38 4.67 -3.07
CA MET A 70 10.07 4.78 -2.42
C MET A 70 9.39 3.40 -2.27
N THR A 71 9.42 2.58 -3.33
CA THR A 71 8.88 1.21 -3.32
C THR A 71 9.62 0.32 -2.33
N PHE A 72 10.95 0.35 -2.32
CA PHE A 72 11.76 -0.36 -1.32
C PHE A 72 11.38 0.04 0.11
N LEU A 73 11.18 1.34 0.35
CA LEU A 73 10.82 1.88 1.64
C LEU A 73 9.44 1.42 2.10
N LEU A 74 8.44 1.36 1.21
CA LEU A 74 7.11 0.81 1.53
C LEU A 74 7.17 -0.69 1.84
N ILE A 75 7.91 -1.49 1.06
CA ILE A 75 8.09 -2.92 1.33
C ILE A 75 8.72 -3.12 2.72
N CYS A 76 9.72 -2.30 3.08
CA CYS A 76 10.31 -2.33 4.42
C CYS A 76 9.29 -1.96 5.51
N SER A 77 8.46 -0.94 5.28
CA SER A 77 7.36 -0.54 6.17
C SER A 77 6.31 -1.67 6.34
N SER A 78 6.03 -2.40 5.27
CA SER A 78 5.18 -3.59 5.27
C SER A 78 5.77 -4.67 6.20
N VAL A 79 7.07 -4.95 6.09
CA VAL A 79 7.76 -5.90 6.99
C VAL A 79 7.72 -5.45 8.45
N THR A 80 7.86 -4.15 8.73
CA THR A 80 7.73 -3.65 10.11
C THR A 80 6.31 -3.84 10.64
N MET A 81 5.27 -3.71 9.81
CA MET A 81 3.89 -3.98 10.22
C MET A 81 3.69 -5.42 10.68
N VAL A 82 4.20 -6.40 9.91
CA VAL A 82 4.14 -7.83 10.27
C VAL A 82 4.85 -8.08 11.61
N LYS A 83 6.04 -7.51 11.80
CA LYS A 83 6.80 -7.64 13.06
C LYS A 83 6.05 -7.03 14.25
N GLY A 84 5.31 -5.94 14.04
CA GLY A 84 4.46 -5.34 15.07
C GLY A 84 3.31 -6.26 15.48
N LEU A 85 2.61 -6.84 14.51
CA LEU A 85 1.53 -7.81 14.76
C LEU A 85 2.03 -9.06 15.48
N ASP A 86 3.16 -9.60 15.04
CA ASP A 86 3.81 -10.77 15.67
C ASP A 86 4.26 -10.47 17.11
N ALA A 87 4.74 -9.25 17.39
CA ALA A 87 5.08 -8.83 18.74
C ALA A 87 3.87 -8.80 19.69
N ILE A 88 2.73 -8.24 19.26
CA ILE A 88 1.53 -8.19 20.12
C ILE A 88 0.90 -9.56 20.33
N LYS A 89 1.01 -10.48 19.35
CA LYS A 89 0.61 -11.89 19.51
C LYS A 89 1.40 -12.58 20.64
N ARG A 90 2.62 -12.14 20.94
CA ARG A 90 3.42 -12.58 22.10
C ARG A 90 3.20 -11.74 23.37
N GLY A 91 2.29 -10.76 23.34
CA GLY A 91 2.05 -9.83 24.45
C GLY A 91 3.09 -8.72 24.61
N ASP A 92 3.99 -8.51 23.64
CA ASP A 92 5.00 -7.45 23.71
C ASP A 92 4.45 -6.12 23.17
N GLN A 93 3.88 -5.33 24.08
CA GLN A 93 3.33 -4.01 23.77
C GLN A 93 4.38 -3.00 23.29
N LYS A 94 5.61 -3.08 23.83
CA LYS A 94 6.67 -2.10 23.51
C LYS A 94 7.15 -2.30 22.08
N SER A 95 7.37 -3.55 21.69
CA SER A 95 7.76 -3.87 20.32
C SER A 95 6.64 -3.58 19.33
N LEU A 96 5.37 -3.82 19.68
CA LEU A 96 4.23 -3.40 18.85
C LEU A 96 4.33 -1.90 18.51
N VAL A 97 4.41 -1.04 19.53
CA VAL A 97 4.43 0.42 19.32
C VAL A 97 5.67 0.85 18.54
N LYS A 98 6.83 0.26 18.83
CA LYS A 98 8.07 0.54 18.07
C LYS A 98 7.90 0.21 16.59
N PHE A 99 7.40 -0.98 16.26
CA PHE A 99 7.27 -1.41 14.88
C PHE A 99 6.18 -0.65 14.13
N LEU A 100 5.03 -0.38 14.76
CA LEU A 100 4.00 0.48 14.17
C LEU A 100 4.52 1.90 13.92
N GLY A 101 5.32 2.45 14.83
CA GLY A 101 5.98 3.74 14.64
C GLY A 101 6.92 3.76 13.43
N LEU A 102 7.68 2.68 13.21
CA LEU A 102 8.52 2.53 12.00
C LEU A 102 7.67 2.40 10.73
N THR A 103 6.56 1.67 10.77
CA THR A 103 5.62 1.56 9.65
C THR A 103 5.05 2.92 9.27
N VAL A 104 4.58 3.69 10.25
CA VAL A 104 4.07 5.05 10.08
C VAL A 104 5.14 5.97 9.51
N LEU A 105 6.36 5.92 10.04
CA LEU A 105 7.49 6.71 9.52
C LEU A 105 7.75 6.39 8.04
N GLY A 106 7.73 5.12 7.66
CA GLY A 106 7.85 4.71 6.26
C GLY A 106 6.75 5.33 5.40
N GLY A 107 5.49 5.27 5.83
CA GLY A 107 4.37 5.90 5.12
C GLY A 107 4.51 7.42 4.96
N VAL A 108 4.96 8.12 6.00
CA VAL A 108 5.19 9.58 5.95
C VAL A 108 6.33 9.94 5.00
N LEU A 109 7.45 9.19 5.05
CA LEU A 109 8.58 9.41 4.15
C LEU A 109 8.17 9.16 2.69
N PHE A 110 7.38 8.11 2.43
CA PHE A 110 6.80 7.85 1.13
C PHE A 110 5.98 9.04 0.61
N LEU A 111 5.04 9.54 1.41
CA LEU A 111 4.20 10.69 1.03
C LEU A 111 5.03 11.96 0.77
N GLY A 112 6.06 12.20 1.58
CA GLY A 112 6.97 13.33 1.39
C GLY A 112 7.75 13.24 0.07
N MET A 113 8.29 12.06 -0.23
CA MET A 113 8.98 11.81 -1.50
C MET A 113 8.03 11.90 -2.70
N GLN A 114 6.79 11.42 -2.57
CA GLN A 114 5.77 11.55 -3.61
C GLN A 114 5.42 13.01 -3.89
N ALA A 115 5.26 13.83 -2.85
CA ALA A 115 4.99 15.26 -2.98
C ALA A 115 6.17 16.00 -3.63
N TYR A 116 7.40 15.63 -3.30
CA TYR A 116 8.61 16.16 -3.94
C TYR A 116 8.63 15.82 -5.44
N GLU A 117 8.39 14.56 -5.81
CA GLU A 117 8.36 14.12 -7.21
C GLU A 117 7.29 14.87 -8.00
N TRP A 118 6.08 14.98 -7.47
CA TRP A 118 5.01 15.76 -8.11
C TRP A 118 5.40 17.21 -8.33
N THR A 119 5.95 17.87 -7.31
CA THR A 119 6.37 19.27 -7.41
C THR A 119 7.44 19.44 -8.47
N HIS A 120 8.42 18.53 -8.53
CA HIS A 120 9.46 18.54 -9.54
C HIS A 120 8.89 18.34 -10.95
N LEU A 121 8.04 17.35 -11.17
CA LEU A 121 7.42 17.06 -12.46
C LEU A 121 6.53 18.20 -12.95
N ILE A 122 5.76 18.84 -12.06
CA ILE A 122 4.91 19.99 -12.38
C ILE A 122 5.76 21.18 -12.83
N HIS A 123 6.85 21.50 -12.13
CA HIS A 123 7.76 22.56 -12.53
C HIS A 123 8.46 22.27 -13.86
N GLU A 124 8.78 21.00 -14.13
CA GLU A 124 9.36 20.57 -15.40
C GLU A 124 8.35 20.59 -16.56
N GLY A 125 7.05 20.78 -16.30
CA GLY A 125 6.03 20.93 -17.34
C GLY A 125 5.13 19.69 -17.55
N LEU A 126 5.11 18.74 -16.60
CA LEU A 126 4.11 17.69 -16.53
C LEU A 126 2.94 18.16 -15.66
N GLY A 127 1.79 18.42 -16.26
CA GLY A 127 0.57 18.78 -15.55
C GLY A 127 -0.62 17.90 -15.94
N LEU A 128 -1.78 18.23 -15.39
CA LEU A 128 -3.02 17.49 -15.68
C LEU A 128 -3.50 17.66 -17.13
N THR A 129 -3.19 18.79 -17.76
CA THR A 129 -3.64 19.12 -19.13
C THR A 129 -2.49 19.40 -20.09
N GLN A 130 -1.26 19.40 -19.59
CA GLN A 130 -0.06 19.80 -20.32
C GLN A 130 1.05 18.79 -20.09
N ASN A 131 1.77 18.43 -21.14
CA ASN A 131 2.87 17.47 -21.08
C ASN A 131 3.89 17.83 -22.15
N LYS A 132 5.10 18.27 -21.76
CA LYS A 132 6.16 18.59 -22.73
C LYS A 132 6.74 17.38 -23.47
N TRP A 133 6.47 16.16 -22.99
CA TRP A 133 7.06 14.92 -23.51
C TRP A 133 6.10 14.10 -24.37
N GLY A 134 4.86 14.54 -24.59
CA GLY A 134 3.91 13.83 -25.44
C GLY A 134 2.45 14.05 -25.06
N ALA A 135 1.66 12.97 -25.09
CA ALA A 135 0.24 12.98 -24.78
C ALA A 135 -0.06 13.60 -23.39
N ALA A 136 -0.91 14.64 -23.33
CA ALA A 136 -1.34 15.26 -22.07
C ALA A 136 -2.00 14.25 -21.11
N GLN A 137 -2.66 13.25 -21.68
CA GLN A 137 -3.30 12.14 -21.00
C GLN A 137 -2.35 11.35 -20.09
N PHE A 138 -1.05 11.31 -20.41
CA PHE A 138 -0.05 10.68 -19.54
C PHE A 138 0.01 11.38 -18.18
N GLY A 139 0.10 12.72 -18.17
CA GLY A 139 0.09 13.50 -16.94
C GLY A 139 -1.23 13.34 -16.17
N THR A 140 -2.37 13.43 -16.87
CA THR A 140 -3.69 13.26 -16.24
C THR A 140 -3.81 11.90 -15.53
N THR A 141 -3.49 10.82 -16.23
CA THR A 141 -3.63 9.45 -15.69
C THR A 141 -2.60 9.17 -14.62
N PHE A 142 -1.37 9.66 -14.78
CA PHE A 142 -0.30 9.57 -13.76
C PHE A 142 -0.74 10.20 -12.44
N PHE A 143 -1.14 11.47 -12.44
CA PHE A 143 -1.54 12.18 -11.21
C PHE A 143 -2.82 11.61 -10.60
N LEU A 144 -3.76 11.12 -11.43
CA LEU A 144 -4.97 10.49 -10.93
C LEU A 144 -4.67 9.18 -10.20
N ILE A 145 -3.89 8.28 -10.81
CA ILE A 145 -3.56 6.96 -10.24
C ILE A 145 -2.70 7.13 -8.99
N THR A 146 -1.60 7.87 -9.10
CA THR A 146 -0.67 8.07 -7.98
C THR A 146 -1.28 8.92 -6.88
N GLY A 147 -2.18 9.85 -7.21
CA GLY A 147 -2.90 10.69 -6.25
C GLY A 147 -3.96 9.91 -5.49
N PHE A 148 -4.73 9.07 -6.19
CA PHE A 148 -5.68 8.15 -5.55
C PHE A 148 -4.94 7.19 -4.61
N HIS A 149 -3.79 6.65 -5.03
CA HIS A 149 -2.93 5.86 -4.15
C HIS A 149 -2.42 6.67 -2.95
N GLY A 150 -1.89 7.87 -3.16
CA GLY A 150 -1.41 8.74 -2.09
C GLY A 150 -2.49 9.09 -1.06
N MET A 151 -3.74 9.22 -1.48
CA MET A 151 -4.89 9.35 -0.57
C MET A 151 -5.04 8.12 0.34
N HIS A 152 -4.95 6.90 -0.21
CA HIS A 152 -5.03 5.67 0.58
C HIS A 152 -3.86 5.54 1.55
N VAL A 153 -2.63 5.84 1.10
CA VAL A 153 -1.46 5.85 1.99
C VAL A 153 -1.66 6.86 3.12
N THR A 154 -2.18 8.05 2.83
CA THR A 154 -2.49 9.06 3.84
C THR A 154 -3.51 8.56 4.86
N GLY A 155 -4.61 7.95 4.38
CA GLY A 155 -5.61 7.31 5.25
C GLY A 155 -5.01 6.20 6.11
N GLY A 156 -4.15 5.37 5.53
CA GLY A 156 -3.42 4.31 6.23
C GLY A 156 -2.46 4.83 7.29
N VAL A 157 -1.71 5.89 7.00
CA VAL A 157 -0.81 6.54 7.96
C VAL A 157 -1.60 7.08 9.14
N ILE A 158 -2.73 7.74 8.90
CA ILE A 158 -3.61 8.24 9.96
C ILE A 158 -4.15 7.06 10.78
N TYR A 159 -4.66 6.02 10.12
CA TYR A 159 -5.21 4.86 10.78
C TYR A 159 -4.17 4.14 11.65
N LEU A 160 -2.98 3.85 11.10
CA LEU A 160 -1.88 3.24 11.84
C LEU A 160 -1.36 4.12 12.98
N SER A 161 -1.36 5.43 12.82
CA SER A 161 -0.98 6.35 13.90
C SER A 161 -1.97 6.25 15.08
N ILE A 162 -3.27 6.13 14.80
CA ILE A 162 -4.30 5.93 15.83
C ILE A 162 -4.12 4.57 16.51
N ILE A 163 -3.84 3.51 15.76
CA ILE A 163 -3.55 2.18 16.33
C ILE A 163 -2.27 2.21 17.17
N ALA A 164 -1.20 2.85 16.70
CA ALA A 164 0.05 2.98 17.45
C ALA A 164 -0.15 3.76 18.76
N TRP A 165 -0.95 4.83 18.72
CA TRP A 165 -1.29 5.61 19.90
C TRP A 165 -2.11 4.80 20.92
N GLN A 166 -3.14 4.08 20.48
CA GLN A 166 -3.89 3.16 21.36
C GLN A 166 -2.99 2.05 21.92
N GLY A 167 -2.08 1.53 21.10
CA GLY A 167 -1.05 0.58 21.51
C GLY A 167 -0.14 1.14 22.61
N SER A 168 0.25 2.42 22.53
CA SER A 168 1.07 3.06 23.58
C SER A 168 0.36 3.16 24.94
N LYS A 169 -0.98 3.13 24.93
CA LYS A 169 -1.84 3.12 26.12
C LYS A 169 -2.15 1.70 26.63
N GLY A 170 -1.62 0.66 25.99
CA GLY A 170 -1.88 -0.74 26.38
C GLY A 170 -3.26 -1.26 25.96
N ALA A 171 -3.89 -0.68 24.92
CA ALA A 171 -5.23 -1.05 24.50
C ALA A 171 -5.34 -2.45 23.85
N TYR A 172 -4.20 -3.10 23.57
CA TYR A 172 -4.15 -4.40 22.89
C TYR A 172 -3.45 -5.43 23.76
N SER A 173 -3.75 -6.71 23.50
CA SER A 173 -3.13 -7.84 24.19
C SER A 173 -3.00 -9.03 23.24
N ALA A 174 -2.33 -10.09 23.69
CA ALA A 174 -2.20 -11.33 22.92
C ALA A 174 -3.55 -11.92 22.48
N HIS A 175 -4.62 -11.70 23.27
CA HIS A 175 -5.96 -12.19 22.95
C HIS A 175 -6.86 -11.14 22.27
N SER A 176 -6.53 -9.84 22.40
CA SER A 176 -7.30 -8.73 21.81
C SER A 176 -6.41 -7.87 20.93
N HIS A 177 -6.12 -8.37 19.72
CA HIS A 177 -5.28 -7.69 18.72
C HIS A 177 -5.92 -7.61 17.32
N ASN A 178 -7.20 -7.97 17.19
CA ASN A 178 -7.91 -7.97 15.90
C ASN A 178 -7.84 -6.61 15.17
N ALA A 179 -7.88 -5.50 15.92
CA ALA A 179 -7.75 -4.17 15.33
C ALA A 179 -6.38 -3.92 14.68
N VAL A 180 -5.30 -4.45 15.26
CA VAL A 180 -3.94 -4.36 14.69
C VAL A 180 -3.84 -5.20 13.43
N GLU A 181 -4.45 -6.39 13.43
CA GLU A 181 -4.48 -7.28 12.28
C GLU A 181 -5.26 -6.68 11.10
N ILE A 182 -6.45 -6.12 11.35
CA ILE A 182 -7.26 -5.43 10.34
C ILE A 182 -6.51 -4.24 9.74
N ALA A 183 -5.83 -3.44 10.57
CA ALA A 183 -4.99 -2.35 10.10
C ALA A 183 -3.81 -2.85 9.25
N GLY A 184 -3.25 -4.02 9.60
CA GLY A 184 -2.20 -4.68 8.83
C GLY A 184 -2.67 -5.11 7.46
N LEU A 185 -3.84 -5.75 7.36
CA LEU A 185 -4.46 -6.13 6.08
C LEU A 185 -4.61 -4.93 5.14
N TYR A 186 -5.11 -3.80 5.65
CA TYR A 186 -5.22 -2.57 4.87
C TYR A 186 -3.85 -2.06 4.39
N TRP A 187 -2.86 -1.98 5.28
CA TRP A 187 -1.54 -1.45 4.93
C TRP A 187 -0.82 -2.32 3.89
N HIS A 188 -0.89 -3.65 4.03
CA HIS A 188 -0.33 -4.58 3.05
C HIS A 188 -1.01 -4.49 1.69
N PHE A 189 -2.33 -4.29 1.67
CA PHE A 189 -3.04 -4.08 0.41
C PHE A 189 -2.59 -2.80 -0.29
N VAL A 190 -2.46 -1.69 0.44
CA VAL A 190 -1.96 -0.43 -0.12
C VAL A 190 -0.55 -0.62 -0.70
N ASP A 191 0.35 -1.27 0.01
CA ASP A 191 1.71 -1.59 -0.46
C ASP A 191 1.69 -2.44 -1.75
N LEU A 192 0.85 -3.49 -1.81
CA LEU A 192 0.68 -4.33 -3.00
C LEU A 192 0.21 -3.51 -4.21
N VAL A 193 -0.77 -2.63 -4.01
CA VAL A 193 -1.26 -1.74 -5.08
C VAL A 193 -0.13 -0.84 -5.58
N TRP A 194 0.73 -0.33 -4.69
CA TRP A 194 1.87 0.48 -5.11
C TRP A 194 2.83 -0.27 -6.03
N ILE A 195 3.13 -1.53 -5.73
CA ILE A 195 4.01 -2.36 -6.57
C ILE A 195 3.43 -2.48 -7.99
N LEU A 196 2.11 -2.64 -8.12
CA LEU A 196 1.43 -2.67 -9.42
C LEU A 196 1.52 -1.30 -10.10
N VAL A 197 1.22 -0.21 -9.40
CA VAL A 197 1.32 1.16 -9.94
C VAL A 197 2.74 1.45 -10.43
N PHE A 198 3.76 1.14 -9.65
CA PHE A 198 5.16 1.29 -10.02
C PHE A 198 5.47 0.50 -11.30
N THR A 199 5.04 -0.76 -11.37
CA THR A 199 5.27 -1.60 -12.55
C THR A 199 4.61 -1.04 -13.81
N PHE A 200 3.31 -0.75 -13.76
CA PHE A 200 2.54 -0.33 -14.95
C PHE A 200 2.80 1.11 -15.39
N VAL A 201 3.07 2.02 -14.45
CA VAL A 201 3.17 3.46 -14.74
C VAL A 201 4.63 3.91 -14.91
N TYR A 202 5.56 3.37 -14.13
CA TYR A 202 6.96 3.81 -14.14
C TYR A 202 7.88 2.91 -14.98
N LEU A 203 7.66 1.60 -14.98
CA LEU A 203 8.56 0.65 -15.66
C LEU A 203 8.08 0.29 -17.06
N LEU A 204 6.78 0.02 -17.22
CA LEU A 204 6.17 -0.25 -18.51
C LEU A 204 5.89 1.06 -19.21
#